data_AF-A0A674JDZ6-F1
#
_entry.id   AF-A0A674JDZ6-F1
#
_cell.length_a   1.000
_cell.length_b   1.000
_cell.length_c   1.000
_cell.angle_alpha   90.00
_cell.angle_beta   90.00
_cell.angle_gamma   90.00
#
_symmetry.space_group_name_H-M   'P 1'
#
loop_
_entity.id
_entity.type
_entity.pdbx_description
1 polymer ?
#
loop_
_entity_poly.entity_id
_entity_poly.type
_entity_poly.pdbx_seq_one_letter_code
_entity_poly.pdbx_strand_id
1 'polypeptide(L)'
;MYMDPESQRAAASEIELLGVQHAPQGLQERGETEERFNCSESAERGPGSNHTLRKCASRQVLVPAVVLAAVTVFMLITIVTIAALAELLRVEKSKPPVAAPGPPAVPCCPEDWIGYRGKCYYFSETDGNWTYSQSHCSALNASLAAIDSEQEKDFLLRYKGFLDRWIGLQREPGQPWRWPNGTEFDNRFPIRGGGNCVFLIDEDWFGSSRCSTWRRWICSKHNPYTMGKKRAVELKL
;
A
#
# COMPACT_ATOMS: atom_id res chain seq x y z
N MET A 1 24.83 24.59 9.48
CA MET A 1 25.70 23.79 10.36
C MET A 1 25.65 22.37 9.80
N TYR A 2 26.67 22.04 9.01
CA TYR A 2 26.80 20.77 8.28
C TYR A 2 27.24 19.68 9.27
N MET A 3 26.59 18.52 9.24
CA MET A 3 27.00 17.33 9.99
C MET A 3 27.29 16.18 9.01
N ASP A 4 28.60 15.98 8.84
CA ASP A 4 29.44 14.78 8.68
C ASP A 4 28.87 13.45 8.13
N PRO A 5 29.43 12.89 7.03
CA PRO A 5 29.12 11.58 6.46
C PRO A 5 29.80 10.35 7.11
N GLU A 6 30.55 10.47 8.21
CA GLU A 6 31.34 9.35 8.78
C GLU A 6 30.58 8.28 9.61
N SER A 7 29.25 8.27 9.65
CA SER A 7 28.49 7.27 10.44
C SER A 7 27.90 6.09 9.62
N GLN A 8 28.42 5.81 8.42
CA GLN A 8 27.97 4.70 7.56
C GLN A 8 29.05 3.67 7.15
N ARG A 9 30.17 3.57 7.87
CA ARG A 9 31.20 2.54 7.62
C ARG A 9 31.64 1.79 8.88
N ALA A 10 30.83 0.80 9.25
CA ALA A 10 31.20 -0.44 9.97
C ALA A 10 29.86 -1.10 10.38
N ALA A 11 29.51 -2.33 10.05
CA ALA A 11 30.30 -3.50 9.69
C ALA A 11 29.52 -4.33 8.64
N ALA A 12 30.11 -4.48 7.47
CA ALA A 12 29.80 -5.52 6.50
C ALA A 12 31.14 -6.13 6.06
N SER A 13 31.15 -7.45 5.94
CA SER A 13 32.20 -8.35 5.44
C SER A 13 33.40 -8.67 6.36
N GLU A 14 33.36 -9.85 6.96
CA GLU A 14 34.51 -10.77 6.95
C GLU A 14 34.40 -11.62 5.68
N ILE A 15 35.42 -11.55 4.82
CA ILE A 15 35.63 -12.38 3.62
C ILE A 15 37.07 -12.91 3.66
N GLU A 16 37.17 -14.23 3.41
CA GLU A 16 38.25 -15.02 2.80
C GLU A 16 39.69 -15.03 3.36
N LEU A 17 40.11 -16.25 3.69
CA LEU A 17 41.43 -16.84 3.39
C LEU A 17 41.11 -18.22 2.77
N LEU A 18 41.57 -18.70 1.62
CA LEU A 18 42.58 -18.38 0.60
C LEU A 18 41.99 -19.00 -0.69
N GLY A 19 41.97 -18.37 -1.86
CA GLY A 19 43.10 -17.79 -2.56
C GLY A 19 43.54 -18.71 -3.72
N VAL A 20 43.34 -18.18 -4.93
CA VAL A 20 44.13 -18.40 -6.18
C VAL A 20 43.64 -19.52 -7.12
N GLN A 21 43.54 -19.41 -8.47
CA GLN A 21 43.44 -18.33 -9.47
C GLN A 21 43.42 -19.02 -10.88
N HIS A 22 42.94 -18.30 -11.91
CA HIS A 22 43.10 -18.50 -13.38
C HIS A 22 42.06 -19.32 -14.18
N ALA A 23 41.47 -18.62 -15.16
CA ALA A 23 40.92 -19.10 -16.43
C ALA A 23 41.99 -18.92 -17.55
N PRO A 24 41.76 -19.10 -18.88
CA PRO A 24 40.65 -19.70 -19.65
C PRO A 24 41.09 -20.59 -20.87
N GLN A 25 40.12 -20.98 -21.71
CA GLN A 25 40.18 -21.36 -23.14
C GLN A 25 40.51 -22.81 -23.56
N GLY A 26 39.72 -23.34 -24.52
CA GLY A 26 40.14 -24.43 -25.41
C GLY A 26 39.01 -25.28 -25.99
N LEU A 27 38.84 -25.20 -27.32
CA LEU A 27 37.89 -25.90 -28.18
C LEU A 27 37.97 -27.46 -28.15
N GLN A 28 36.77 -28.09 -28.25
CA GLN A 28 36.39 -29.12 -29.24
C GLN A 28 37.18 -30.45 -29.33
N GLU A 29 36.53 -31.59 -29.03
CA GLU A 29 36.15 -32.60 -30.04
C GLU A 29 35.42 -33.83 -29.45
N ARG A 30 34.61 -34.42 -30.34
CA ARG A 30 33.82 -35.64 -30.24
C ARG A 30 34.73 -36.86 -30.12
N GLY A 31 34.42 -37.79 -29.21
CA GLY A 31 35.11 -39.08 -29.11
C GLY A 31 34.31 -40.07 -28.28
N GLU A 32 33.62 -40.97 -28.96
CA GLU A 32 32.94 -42.15 -28.43
C GLU A 32 34.00 -43.24 -28.16
N THR A 33 33.95 -43.90 -26.99
CA THR A 33 34.09 -45.35 -26.74
C THR A 33 34.80 -45.73 -25.42
N GLU A 34 34.18 -46.74 -24.76
CA GLU A 34 34.79 -47.86 -24.01
C GLU A 34 35.36 -47.61 -22.60
N GLU A 35 34.62 -48.05 -21.57
CA GLU A 35 35.25 -48.65 -20.39
C GLU A 35 34.76 -50.08 -20.18
N ARG A 36 35.77 -50.94 -20.02
CA ARG A 36 35.77 -52.39 -20.14
C ARG A 36 35.68 -53.05 -18.77
N PHE A 37 34.98 -54.17 -18.76
CA PHE A 37 34.88 -55.19 -17.72
C PHE A 37 36.21 -55.49 -17.01
N ASN A 38 36.14 -55.69 -15.68
CA ASN A 38 36.97 -56.71 -15.06
C ASN A 38 36.27 -57.33 -13.83
N CYS A 39 35.77 -58.56 -13.98
CA CYS A 39 35.55 -59.47 -12.86
C CYS A 39 36.71 -60.46 -12.88
N SER A 40 37.54 -60.47 -11.83
CA SER A 40 38.60 -61.48 -11.67
C SER A 40 38.00 -62.80 -11.15
N GLU A 41 38.14 -63.85 -11.95
CA GLU A 41 37.76 -65.24 -11.66
C GLU A 41 38.92 -65.98 -10.98
N SER A 42 38.61 -66.76 -9.93
CA SER A 42 39.41 -67.87 -9.34
C SER A 42 38.57 -68.42 -8.16
N ALA A 43 38.36 -69.71 -7.90
CA ALA A 43 38.80 -70.96 -8.50
C ALA A 43 37.94 -72.11 -7.89
N GLU A 44 38.09 -73.31 -8.47
CA GLU A 44 37.92 -74.64 -7.86
C GLU A 44 36.53 -75.31 -7.75
N ARG A 45 36.61 -76.65 -7.83
CA ARG A 45 35.63 -77.67 -8.24
C ARG A 45 34.96 -78.32 -7.02
N GLY A 46 33.64 -78.51 -7.05
CA GLY A 46 32.92 -79.37 -6.09
C GLY A 46 31.39 -79.33 -6.23
N PRO A 47 30.66 -80.46 -6.12
CA PRO A 47 29.21 -80.49 -6.27
C PRO A 47 28.51 -80.29 -4.91
N GLY A 48 27.66 -79.27 -4.83
CA GLY A 48 26.64 -79.17 -3.79
C GLY A 48 26.68 -77.88 -2.96
N SER A 49 25.54 -77.17 -2.99
CA SER A 49 24.99 -76.26 -1.96
C SER A 49 24.72 -74.82 -2.41
N ASN A 50 23.45 -74.44 -2.18
CA ASN A 50 22.73 -73.17 -2.28
C ASN A 50 23.54 -71.87 -2.39
N HIS A 51 23.39 -71.18 -3.53
CA HIS A 51 23.69 -69.74 -3.63
C HIS A 51 22.60 -68.90 -2.95
N THR A 52 22.91 -68.33 -1.79
CA THR A 52 22.20 -67.14 -1.28
C THR A 52 22.63 -65.93 -2.12
N LEU A 53 21.77 -65.53 -3.04
CA LEU A 53 21.97 -64.37 -3.91
C LEU A 53 21.84 -63.09 -3.07
N ARG A 54 22.98 -62.48 -2.71
CA ARG A 54 23.05 -61.10 -2.23
C ARG A 54 22.47 -60.18 -3.31
N LYS A 55 21.24 -59.70 -3.14
CA LYS A 55 20.64 -58.69 -4.02
C LYS A 55 21.31 -57.33 -3.77
N CYS A 56 22.14 -56.89 -4.71
CA CYS A 56 22.49 -55.48 -4.83
C CYS A 56 21.25 -54.72 -5.34
N ALA A 57 20.71 -53.78 -4.55
CA ALA A 57 19.66 -52.88 -5.03
C ALA A 57 20.26 -51.96 -6.10
N SER A 58 19.88 -52.19 -7.37
CA SER A 58 20.42 -51.47 -8.50
C SER A 58 19.99 -50.01 -8.49
N ARG A 59 20.98 -49.10 -8.40
CA ARG A 59 20.83 -47.64 -8.54
C ARG A 59 20.22 -47.24 -9.90
N GLN A 60 20.20 -48.14 -10.88
CA GLN A 60 19.69 -47.91 -12.23
C GLN A 60 18.18 -47.69 -12.32
N VAL A 61 17.38 -48.16 -11.35
CA VAL A 61 15.91 -47.98 -11.38
C VAL A 61 15.47 -46.70 -10.66
N LEU A 62 16.27 -46.24 -9.69
CA LEU A 62 15.96 -45.07 -8.88
C LEU A 62 16.15 -43.75 -9.67
N VAL A 63 17.17 -43.67 -10.51
CA VAL A 63 17.49 -42.47 -11.32
C VAL A 63 16.38 -42.11 -12.33
N PRO A 64 15.87 -43.03 -13.19
CA PRO A 64 14.80 -42.69 -14.13
C PRO A 64 13.48 -42.33 -13.46
N ALA A 65 13.15 -42.94 -12.31
CA ALA A 65 11.97 -42.58 -11.53
C ALA A 65 12.07 -41.17 -10.92
N VAL A 66 13.25 -40.80 -10.41
CA VAL A 66 13.51 -39.45 -9.88
C VAL A 66 13.51 -38.40 -11.00
N VAL A 67 14.06 -38.73 -12.17
CA VAL A 67 14.01 -37.84 -13.36
C VAL A 67 12.57 -37.64 -13.83
N LEU A 68 11.77 -38.71 -13.90
CA LEU A 68 10.36 -38.61 -14.28
C LEU A 68 9.57 -37.75 -13.28
N ALA A 69 9.79 -37.94 -11.98
CA ALA A 69 9.17 -37.13 -10.93
C ALA A 69 9.61 -35.66 -10.99
N ALA A 70 10.89 -35.38 -11.28
CA ALA A 70 11.38 -34.01 -11.45
C ALA A 70 10.76 -33.33 -12.68
N VAL A 71 10.62 -34.06 -13.79
CA VAL A 71 9.97 -33.54 -15.01
C VAL A 71 8.49 -33.27 -14.77
N THR A 72 7.76 -34.15 -14.08
CA THR A 72 6.34 -33.90 -13.78
C THR A 72 6.18 -32.71 -12.83
N VAL A 73 7.03 -32.58 -11.81
CA VAL A 73 7.02 -31.42 -10.91
C VAL A 73 7.32 -30.13 -11.67
N PHE A 74 8.32 -30.11 -12.55
CA PHE A 74 8.64 -28.94 -13.37
C PHE A 74 7.48 -28.55 -14.30
N MET A 75 6.84 -29.54 -14.95
CA MET A 75 5.66 -29.32 -15.79
C MET A 75 4.47 -28.77 -14.99
N LEU A 76 4.26 -29.23 -13.75
CA LEU A 76 3.20 -28.69 -12.89
C LEU A 76 3.51 -27.24 -12.46
N ILE A 77 4.76 -26.92 -12.14
CA ILE A 77 5.18 -25.56 -11.78
C ILE A 77 5.00 -24.60 -12.97
N THR A 78 5.40 -25.01 -14.18
CA THR A 78 5.21 -24.17 -15.37
C THR A 78 3.74 -23.93 -15.66
N ILE A 79 2.87 -24.93 -15.51
CA ILE A 79 1.42 -24.76 -15.67
C ILE A 79 0.84 -23.77 -14.65
N VAL A 80 1.23 -23.87 -13.37
CA VAL A 80 0.74 -22.96 -12.31
C VAL A 80 1.21 -21.53 -12.54
N THR A 81 2.47 -21.33 -12.93
CA THR A 81 2.99 -19.99 -13.24
C THR A 81 2.32 -19.38 -14.46
N ILE A 82 2.07 -20.14 -15.52
CA ILE A 82 1.33 -19.67 -16.70
C ILE A 82 -0.10 -19.27 -16.32
N ALA A 83 -0.80 -20.07 -15.50
CA ALA A 83 -2.14 -19.74 -15.03
C ALA A 83 -2.17 -18.46 -14.18
N ALA A 84 -1.21 -18.29 -13.26
CA ALA A 84 -1.09 -17.07 -12.45
C ALA A 84 -0.78 -15.83 -13.30
N LEU A 85 0.11 -15.96 -14.29
CA LEU A 85 0.41 -14.88 -15.25
C LEU A 85 -0.81 -14.52 -16.12
N ALA A 86 -1.63 -15.51 -16.50
CA ALA A 86 -2.85 -15.26 -17.25
C ALA A 86 -3.87 -14.41 -16.48
N GLU A 87 -3.98 -14.58 -15.15
CA GLU A 87 -4.84 -13.73 -14.31
C GLU A 87 -4.32 -12.29 -14.23
N LEU A 88 -3.00 -12.08 -14.21
CA LEU A 88 -2.41 -10.73 -14.21
C LEU A 88 -2.67 -9.99 -15.54
N LEU A 89 -2.67 -10.71 -16.67
CA LEU A 89 -2.95 -10.12 -17.99
C LEU A 89 -4.43 -9.76 -18.21
N ARG A 90 -5.37 -10.34 -17.44
CA ARG A 90 -6.80 -9.99 -17.52
C ARG A 90 -7.11 -8.63 -16.89
N VAL A 91 -6.31 -8.21 -15.92
CA VAL A 91 -6.46 -6.91 -15.23
C VAL A 91 -6.22 -5.73 -16.16
N GLU A 92 -5.29 -5.86 -17.12
CA GLU A 92 -4.97 -4.79 -18.08
C GLU A 92 -6.06 -4.59 -19.14
N LYS A 93 -6.83 -5.64 -19.46
CA LYS A 93 -7.80 -5.61 -20.56
C LYS A 93 -9.16 -5.05 -20.19
N SER A 94 -9.43 -4.79 -18.90
CA SER A 94 -10.69 -4.21 -18.44
C SER A 94 -10.60 -2.69 -18.31
N LYS A 95 -10.23 -1.97 -19.37
CA LYS A 95 -10.53 -0.53 -19.49
C LYS A 95 -11.72 -0.38 -20.43
N PRO A 96 -12.91 0.05 -19.95
CA PRO A 96 -14.05 0.24 -20.83
C PRO A 96 -13.74 1.31 -21.90
N PRO A 97 -14.30 1.20 -23.11
CA PRO A 97 -14.14 2.20 -24.14
C PRO A 97 -14.66 3.54 -23.61
N VAL A 98 -13.80 4.55 -23.62
CA VAL A 98 -14.13 5.93 -23.26
C VAL A 98 -15.33 6.34 -24.12
N ALA A 99 -16.46 6.58 -23.46
CA ALA A 99 -17.67 7.09 -24.09
C ALA A 99 -17.34 8.42 -24.81
N ALA A 100 -18.07 8.70 -25.90
CA ALA A 100 -17.94 9.89 -26.73
C ALA A 100 -17.76 11.18 -25.91
N PRO A 101 -17.06 12.20 -26.42
CA PRO A 101 -16.83 13.44 -25.69
C PRO A 101 -18.16 14.18 -25.50
N GLY A 102 -18.78 13.95 -24.36
CA GLY A 102 -19.77 14.87 -23.82
C GLY A 102 -19.12 16.23 -23.54
N PRO A 103 -19.92 17.28 -23.29
CA PRO A 103 -19.39 18.55 -22.81
C PRO A 103 -18.46 18.28 -21.61
N PRO A 104 -17.32 19.01 -21.48
CA PRO A 104 -16.34 18.74 -20.44
C PRO A 104 -17.05 18.69 -19.09
N ALA A 105 -17.08 17.51 -18.50
CA ALA A 105 -17.66 17.31 -17.19
C ALA A 105 -16.84 18.15 -16.22
N VAL A 106 -17.38 19.30 -15.78
CA VAL A 106 -16.69 20.11 -14.77
C VAL A 106 -16.49 19.22 -13.56
N PRO A 107 -15.24 19.02 -13.09
CA PRO A 107 -14.98 18.18 -11.93
C PRO A 107 -15.84 18.66 -10.75
N CYS A 108 -16.53 17.73 -10.10
CA CYS A 108 -17.36 18.04 -8.93
C CYS A 108 -16.57 18.73 -7.81
N CYS A 109 -15.28 18.44 -7.70
CA CYS A 109 -14.35 19.04 -6.77
C CYS A 109 -13.01 19.30 -7.47
N PRO A 110 -12.20 20.27 -6.98
CA PRO A 110 -10.85 20.49 -7.50
C PRO A 110 -9.98 19.23 -7.38
N GLU A 111 -8.89 19.18 -8.14
CA GLU A 111 -7.85 18.16 -7.96
C GLU A 111 -7.36 18.14 -6.51
N ASP A 112 -7.09 16.94 -5.98
CA ASP A 112 -6.69 16.68 -4.59
C ASP A 112 -7.76 16.97 -3.52
N TRP A 113 -9.01 17.16 -3.91
CA TRP A 113 -10.15 17.27 -2.99
C TRP A 113 -11.06 16.04 -3.08
N ILE A 114 -11.55 15.60 -1.92
CA ILE A 114 -12.50 14.49 -1.81
C ILE A 114 -13.92 15.05 -1.83
N GLY A 115 -14.72 14.63 -2.81
CA GLY A 115 -16.13 14.98 -2.89
C GLY A 115 -17.01 14.07 -2.03
N TYR A 116 -17.79 14.64 -1.13
CA TYR A 116 -18.77 13.89 -0.34
C TYR A 116 -20.02 14.74 -0.08
N ARG A 117 -21.20 14.19 -0.38
CA ARG A 117 -22.53 14.80 -0.16
C ARG A 117 -22.66 16.27 -0.59
N GLY A 118 -22.07 16.62 -1.73
CA GLY A 118 -22.20 17.98 -2.27
C GLY A 118 -21.27 19.01 -1.61
N LYS A 119 -20.29 18.55 -0.84
CA LYS A 119 -19.12 19.31 -0.39
C LYS A 119 -17.85 18.69 -0.94
N CYS A 120 -16.81 19.50 -0.98
CA CYS A 120 -15.44 19.11 -1.29
C CYS A 120 -14.60 19.29 -0.03
N TYR A 121 -13.76 18.31 0.27
CA TYR A 121 -12.90 18.28 1.44
C TYR A 121 -11.43 18.18 1.05
N TYR A 122 -10.59 19.02 1.65
CA TYR A 122 -9.13 18.96 1.50
C TYR A 122 -8.53 18.59 2.85
N PHE A 123 -7.63 17.61 2.85
CA PHE A 123 -6.94 17.12 4.03
C PHE A 123 -5.49 17.57 3.96
N SER A 124 -5.04 18.39 4.92
CA SER A 124 -3.67 18.88 4.88
C SER A 124 -2.67 17.75 5.10
N GLU A 125 -1.51 17.87 4.46
CA GLU A 125 -0.36 16.99 4.69
C GLU A 125 0.57 17.55 5.77
N THR A 126 0.61 18.88 5.88
CA THR A 126 1.40 19.65 6.85
C THR A 126 0.60 20.01 8.10
N ASP A 127 1.32 20.36 9.16
CA ASP A 127 0.75 20.85 10.41
C ASP A 127 0.70 22.38 10.47
N GLY A 128 -0.27 22.89 11.21
CA GLY A 128 -0.43 24.31 11.46
C GLY A 128 -1.27 24.57 12.70
N ASN A 129 -1.21 25.81 13.20
CA ASN A 129 -2.16 26.24 14.22
C ASN A 129 -3.55 26.47 13.60
N TRP A 130 -4.58 26.59 14.44
CA TRP A 130 -5.96 26.69 13.96
C TRP A 130 -6.17 27.93 13.06
N THR A 131 -5.60 29.07 13.44
CA THR A 131 -5.71 30.33 12.68
C THR A 131 -5.04 30.26 11.31
N TYR A 132 -3.85 29.67 11.24
CA TYR A 132 -3.14 29.41 9.98
C TYR A 132 -3.95 28.47 9.10
N SER A 133 -4.45 27.38 9.69
CA SER A 133 -5.28 26.39 8.99
C SER A 133 -6.53 27.02 8.38
N GLN A 134 -7.24 27.87 9.14
CA GLN A 134 -8.38 28.64 8.64
C GLN A 134 -8.00 29.59 7.51
N SER A 135 -6.88 30.30 7.66
CA SER A 135 -6.38 31.22 6.62
C SER A 135 -6.03 30.48 5.32
N HIS A 136 -5.39 29.31 5.44
CA HIS A 136 -5.09 28.44 4.30
C HIS A 136 -6.37 27.97 3.60
N CYS A 137 -7.38 27.52 4.36
CA CYS A 137 -8.67 27.16 3.77
C CYS A 137 -9.33 28.35 3.06
N SER A 138 -9.28 29.54 3.65
CA SER A 138 -9.83 30.75 3.06
C SER A 138 -9.14 31.14 1.74
N ALA A 139 -7.81 30.97 1.65
CA ALA A 139 -7.07 31.16 0.39
C ALA A 139 -7.54 30.20 -0.73
N LEU A 140 -8.13 29.06 -0.38
CA LEU A 140 -8.70 28.08 -1.30
C LEU A 140 -10.23 28.25 -1.53
N ASN A 141 -10.77 29.41 -1.16
CA ASN A 141 -12.21 29.71 -1.17
C ASN A 141 -13.03 28.68 -0.38
N ALA A 142 -12.50 28.27 0.76
CA ALA A 142 -13.09 27.32 1.68
C ALA A 142 -13.02 27.85 3.12
N SER A 143 -13.53 27.06 4.06
CA SER A 143 -13.29 27.24 5.49
C SER A 143 -12.68 25.98 6.07
N LEU A 144 -12.20 26.02 7.30
CA LEU A 144 -12.05 24.78 8.06
C LEU A 144 -13.38 24.01 8.05
N ALA A 145 -13.29 22.68 8.10
CA ALA A 145 -14.41 21.82 7.82
C ALA A 145 -15.55 22.05 8.82
N ALA A 146 -16.74 22.33 8.29
CA ALA A 146 -17.98 22.35 9.05
C ALA A 146 -18.75 21.06 8.77
N ILE A 147 -19.24 20.45 9.84
CA ILE A 147 -20.08 19.25 9.78
C ILE A 147 -21.53 19.75 9.76
N ASP A 148 -22.37 19.28 8.84
CA ASP A 148 -23.79 19.67 8.80
C ASP A 148 -24.72 18.47 9.00
N SER A 149 -24.19 17.25 8.88
CA SER A 149 -24.97 16.02 9.07
C SER A 149 -24.16 14.93 9.77
N GLU A 150 -24.86 13.93 10.32
CA GLU A 150 -24.23 12.74 10.89
C GLU A 150 -23.40 11.98 9.85
N GLN A 151 -23.84 11.93 8.60
CA GLN A 151 -23.08 11.24 7.57
C GLN A 151 -21.78 11.97 7.20
N GLU A 152 -21.77 13.30 7.29
CA GLU A 152 -20.52 14.06 7.16
C GLU A 152 -19.58 13.84 8.35
N LYS A 153 -20.13 13.76 9.56
CA LYS A 153 -19.38 13.42 10.78
C LYS A 153 -18.66 12.08 10.59
N ASP A 154 -19.40 11.05 10.22
CA ASP A 154 -18.87 9.69 10.03
C ASP A 154 -17.85 9.62 8.89
N PHE A 155 -18.11 10.35 7.79
CA PHE A 155 -17.16 10.47 6.69
C PHE A 155 -15.83 11.06 7.16
N LEU A 156 -15.84 12.19 7.89
CA LEU A 156 -14.61 12.84 8.33
C LEU A 156 -13.82 11.98 9.33
N LEU A 157 -14.52 11.30 10.25
CA LEU A 157 -13.89 10.39 11.21
C LEU A 157 -13.23 9.19 10.51
N ARG A 158 -13.88 8.64 9.49
CA ARG A 158 -13.33 7.53 8.70
C ARG A 158 -12.15 7.95 7.81
N TYR A 159 -12.20 9.15 7.22
CA TYR A 159 -11.21 9.58 6.22
C TYR A 159 -10.03 10.37 6.76
N LYS A 160 -10.10 10.91 7.97
CA LYS A 160 -8.92 11.57 8.58
C LYS A 160 -7.74 10.61 8.66
N GLY A 161 -7.92 9.32 8.94
CA GLY A 161 -6.79 8.46 9.33
C GLY A 161 -6.22 8.85 10.70
N PHE A 162 -4.94 8.56 10.94
CA PHE A 162 -4.39 8.47 12.30
C PHE A 162 -4.03 9.79 13.00
N LEU A 163 -3.77 10.86 12.24
CA LEU A 163 -3.38 12.13 12.87
C LEU A 163 -4.57 13.00 13.24
N ASP A 164 -4.43 13.69 14.37
CA ASP A 164 -5.39 14.68 14.83
C ASP A 164 -5.54 15.82 13.81
N ARG A 165 -6.78 16.22 13.56
CA ARG A 165 -7.08 17.23 12.54
C ARG A 165 -8.02 18.32 13.02
N TRP A 166 -7.62 19.58 12.85
CA TRP A 166 -8.48 20.74 13.07
C TRP A 166 -9.72 20.70 12.19
N ILE A 167 -10.85 21.10 12.79
CA ILE A 167 -12.10 21.42 12.10
C ILE A 167 -12.51 22.85 12.47
N GLY A 168 -13.55 23.36 11.80
CA GLY A 168 -13.93 24.77 11.88
C GLY A 168 -14.62 25.20 13.17
N LEU A 169 -14.73 24.30 14.16
CA LEU A 169 -15.46 24.58 15.39
C LEU A 169 -14.54 25.26 16.42
N GLN A 170 -14.95 26.46 16.85
CA GLN A 170 -14.21 27.34 17.74
C GLN A 170 -15.16 27.96 18.78
N ARG A 171 -14.62 28.39 19.93
CA ARG A 171 -15.30 29.32 20.83
C ARG A 171 -14.34 30.37 21.36
N GLU A 172 -14.88 31.50 21.79
CA GLU A 172 -14.22 32.37 22.76
C GLU A 172 -14.39 31.81 24.18
N PRO A 173 -13.52 32.17 25.13
CA PRO A 173 -13.68 31.76 26.52
C PRO A 173 -15.06 32.15 27.07
N GLY A 174 -15.82 31.15 27.56
CA GLY A 174 -17.16 31.35 28.11
C GLY A 174 -18.28 31.52 27.08
N GLN A 175 -17.98 31.46 25.78
CA GLN A 175 -18.96 31.53 24.71
C GLN A 175 -19.33 30.14 24.17
N PRO A 176 -20.50 29.98 23.52
CA PRO A 176 -20.86 28.74 22.85
C PRO A 176 -19.92 28.46 21.67
N TRP A 177 -19.87 27.19 21.27
CA TRP A 177 -19.14 26.77 20.07
C TRP A 177 -19.83 27.29 18.81
N ARG A 178 -19.05 27.77 17.84
CA ARG A 178 -19.53 28.29 16.56
C ARG A 178 -18.74 27.70 15.40
N TRP A 179 -19.45 27.42 14.32
CA TRP A 179 -18.88 27.04 13.04
C TRP A 179 -18.32 28.26 12.30
N PRO A 180 -17.50 28.09 11.25
CA PRO A 180 -16.89 29.21 10.51
C PRO A 180 -17.90 30.13 9.81
N ASN A 181 -19.11 29.63 9.56
CA ASN A 181 -20.23 30.40 9.00
C ASN A 181 -20.99 31.22 10.07
N GLY A 182 -20.55 31.18 11.33
CA GLY A 182 -21.17 31.87 12.47
C GLY A 182 -22.31 31.11 13.14
N THR A 183 -22.77 29.97 12.58
CA THR A 183 -23.84 29.20 13.19
C THR A 183 -23.37 28.58 14.50
N GLU A 184 -24.24 28.64 15.50
CA GLU A 184 -23.97 28.03 16.79
C GLU A 184 -24.01 26.51 16.68
N PHE A 185 -23.18 25.85 17.47
CA PHE A 185 -23.15 24.41 17.56
C PHE A 185 -24.35 23.90 18.36
N ASP A 186 -25.04 22.93 17.79
CA ASP A 186 -26.24 22.29 18.34
C ASP A 186 -25.95 21.19 19.37
N ASN A 187 -24.71 21.03 19.83
CA ASN A 187 -24.29 20.01 20.79
C ASN A 187 -24.60 18.56 20.37
N ARG A 188 -24.76 18.27 19.07
CA ARG A 188 -25.08 16.92 18.56
C ARG A 188 -23.97 15.88 18.70
N PHE A 189 -22.79 16.26 19.17
CA PHE A 189 -21.73 15.35 19.59
C PHE A 189 -20.92 15.95 20.75
N PRO A 190 -20.41 15.11 21.67
CA PRO A 190 -19.63 15.58 22.80
C PRO A 190 -18.23 16.05 22.37
N ILE A 191 -17.81 17.20 22.91
CA ILE A 191 -16.45 17.73 22.74
C ILE A 191 -15.74 17.67 24.09
N ARG A 192 -14.61 16.97 24.17
CA ARG A 192 -13.84 16.87 25.42
C ARG A 192 -12.64 17.82 25.42
N GLY A 193 -12.07 18.04 26.60
CA GLY A 193 -10.94 18.96 26.80
C GLY A 193 -11.39 20.37 27.22
N GLY A 194 -10.40 21.22 27.51
CA GLY A 194 -10.60 22.59 28.01
C GLY A 194 -10.17 23.66 27.00
N GLY A 195 -10.03 23.32 25.73
CA GLY A 195 -9.57 24.24 24.69
C GLY A 195 -10.66 25.12 24.11
N ASN A 196 -10.24 25.93 23.14
CA ASN A 196 -11.09 26.87 22.40
C ASN A 196 -11.21 26.53 20.91
N CYS A 197 -10.42 25.57 20.42
CA CYS A 197 -10.45 25.09 19.05
C CYS A 197 -10.58 23.57 19.03
N VAL A 198 -11.43 23.05 18.14
CA VAL A 198 -11.81 21.63 18.08
C VAL A 198 -11.07 20.88 16.98
N PHE A 199 -10.68 19.66 17.29
CA PHE A 199 -10.05 18.72 16.37
C PHE A 199 -10.66 17.33 16.48
N LEU A 200 -10.52 16.54 15.40
CA LEU A 200 -10.84 15.12 15.36
C LEU A 200 -9.66 14.30 15.89
N ILE A 201 -9.94 13.24 16.66
CA ILE A 201 -8.95 12.34 17.27
C ILE A 201 -9.04 10.94 16.65
N ASP A 202 -7.96 10.15 16.73
CA ASP A 202 -7.88 8.79 16.18
C ASP A 202 -9.08 7.88 16.55
N GLU A 203 -9.57 7.97 17.79
CA GLU A 203 -10.61 7.12 18.38
C GLU A 203 -12.07 7.65 18.23
N ASP A 204 -12.39 8.29 17.11
CA ASP A 204 -13.77 8.70 16.77
C ASP A 204 -14.45 9.72 17.73
N TRP A 205 -13.68 10.47 18.52
CA TRP A 205 -14.21 11.54 19.38
C TRP A 205 -13.61 12.92 19.08
N PHE A 206 -14.29 13.97 19.57
CA PHE A 206 -13.96 15.37 19.31
C PHE A 206 -13.21 15.97 20.50
N GLY A 207 -11.98 16.41 20.28
CA GLY A 207 -11.16 17.06 21.29
C GLY A 207 -11.12 18.57 21.12
N SER A 208 -10.82 19.27 22.21
CA SER A 208 -10.54 20.70 22.22
C SER A 208 -9.19 20.99 22.86
N SER A 209 -8.41 21.88 22.23
CA SER A 209 -7.12 22.31 22.77
C SER A 209 -6.86 23.78 22.48
N ARG A 210 -5.68 24.29 22.86
CA ARG A 210 -5.27 25.66 22.56
C ARG A 210 -5.16 25.80 21.03
N CYS A 211 -5.71 26.87 20.49
CA CYS A 211 -5.70 27.15 19.05
C CYS A 211 -4.29 27.30 18.46
N SER A 212 -3.28 27.57 19.31
CA SER A 212 -1.87 27.65 18.94
C SER A 212 -1.18 26.29 18.77
N THR A 213 -1.83 25.18 19.12
CA THR A 213 -1.26 23.83 18.93
C THR A 213 -1.19 23.49 17.45
N TRP A 214 -0.16 22.73 17.07
CA TRP A 214 0.10 22.38 15.69
C TRP A 214 -0.55 21.03 15.37
N ARG A 215 -1.39 21.01 14.34
CA ARG A 215 -2.09 19.80 13.87
C ARG A 215 -2.32 19.91 12.38
N ARG A 216 -2.59 18.79 11.74
CA ARG A 216 -3.20 18.78 10.41
C ARG A 216 -4.58 19.42 10.48
N TRP A 217 -5.17 19.73 9.33
CA TRP A 217 -6.50 20.32 9.26
C TRP A 217 -7.29 19.81 8.08
N ILE A 218 -8.59 20.04 8.11
CA ILE A 218 -9.50 19.71 7.02
C ILE A 218 -10.19 20.98 6.58
N CYS A 219 -10.14 21.30 5.28
CA CYS A 219 -10.95 22.35 4.69
C CYS A 219 -12.23 21.76 4.10
N SER A 220 -13.31 22.53 4.07
CA SER A 220 -14.52 22.18 3.32
C SER A 220 -15.08 23.37 2.56
N LYS A 221 -15.65 23.11 1.38
CA LYS A 221 -16.48 24.06 0.63
C LYS A 221 -17.61 23.33 -0.08
N HIS A 222 -18.69 24.04 -0.38
CA HIS A 222 -19.75 23.48 -1.22
C HIS A 222 -19.22 23.21 -2.62
N ASN A 223 -19.65 22.09 -3.19
CA ASN A 223 -19.43 21.79 -4.60
C ASN A 223 -20.11 22.88 -5.47
N PRO A 224 -19.47 23.40 -6.53
CA PRO A 224 -20.08 24.34 -7.47
C PRO A 224 -21.49 23.95 -7.94
N TYR A 225 -21.74 22.65 -8.17
CA TYR A 225 -23.05 22.14 -8.57
C TYR A 225 -24.13 22.34 -7.50
N THR A 226 -23.79 22.20 -6.21
CA THR A 226 -24.75 22.41 -5.12
C THR A 226 -24.97 23.89 -4.81
N MET A 227 -23.94 24.74 -5.00
CA MET A 227 -24.10 26.20 -4.95
C MET A 227 -25.05 26.72 -6.04
N GLY A 228 -24.90 26.23 -7.27
CA GLY A 228 -25.76 26.61 -8.39
C GLY A 228 -27.23 26.27 -8.16
N LYS A 229 -27.53 25.10 -7.57
CA LYS A 229 -28.90 24.73 -7.19
C LYS A 229 -29.45 25.62 -6.06
N LYS A 230 -28.69 25.91 -5.01
CA LYS A 230 -29.14 26.78 -3.91
C LYS A 230 -29.48 28.19 -4.40
N ARG A 231 -28.60 28.80 -5.20
CA ARG A 231 -28.84 30.13 -5.79
C ARG A 231 -30.06 30.16 -6.71
N ALA A 232 -30.28 29.10 -7.49
CA ALA A 232 -31.45 29.01 -8.36
C ALA A 232 -32.78 28.83 -7.60
N VAL A 233 -32.75 28.31 -6.37
CA VAL A 233 -33.94 28.23 -5.49
C VAL A 233 -34.19 29.57 -4.81
N GLU A 234 -33.15 30.25 -4.34
CA GLU A 234 -33.26 31.54 -3.66
C GLU A 234 -33.70 32.68 -4.58
N LEU A 235 -33.36 32.62 -5.87
CA LEU A 235 -33.83 33.56 -6.90
C LEU A 235 -35.27 33.28 -7.41
N LYS A 236 -35.89 32.19 -6.96
CA LYS A 236 -37.29 31.84 -7.30
C LYS A 236 -38.27 32.12 -6.15
N LEU A 237 -37.78 32.63 -5.03
CA LEU A 237 -38.55 33.13 -3.88
C LEU A 237 -38.58 34.66 -3.95
#